data_AF-A0A852BCQ1-F1
#
_entry.id   AF-A0A852BCQ1-F1
#
_cell.length_a   1.000
_cell.length_b   1.000
_cell.length_c   1.000
_cell.angle_alpha   90.00
_cell.angle_beta   90.00
_cell.angle_gamma   90.00
#
_symmetry.space_group_name_H-M   'P 1'
#
loop_
_entity.id
_entity.type
_entity.pdbx_description
1 polymer ?
#
loop_
_entity_poly.entity_id
_entity_poly.type
_entity_poly.pdbx_seq_one_letter_code
_entity_poly.pdbx_strand_id
1 'polypeptide(L)' 'MRILPVLCALLLLVLQGVTGLSLVRASAQDCESRGGFCSHRSCPPGIGRIGLCSEQEFCCRM' A
#
# COMPACT_ATOMS: atom_id res chain seq x y z
N MET A 1 -19.16 37.46 -10.73
CA MET A 1 -18.99 36.94 -9.35
C MET A 1 -19.27 35.42 -9.32
N ARG A 2 -18.34 34.58 -9.79
CA ARG A 2 -18.49 33.10 -9.82
C ARG A 2 -17.15 32.38 -9.55
N ILE A 3 -16.25 33.04 -8.81
CA ILE A 3 -14.90 32.51 -8.54
C ILE A 3 -14.94 31.43 -7.45
N LEU A 4 -15.85 31.55 -6.48
CA LEU A 4 -16.01 30.61 -5.38
C LEU A 4 -16.26 29.15 -5.82
N PRO A 5 -17.20 28.85 -6.75
CA PRO A 5 -17.41 27.46 -7.20
C PRO A 5 -16.23 26.92 -8.00
N VAL A 6 -15.52 27.77 -8.76
CA VAL A 6 -14.33 27.37 -9.54
C VAL A 6 -13.19 26.99 -8.59
N LEU A 7 -12.97 27.77 -7.54
CA LEU A 7 -11.97 27.49 -6.52
C LEU A 7 -12.27 26.17 -5.80
N CYS A 8 -13.54 25.91 -5.51
CA CYS A 8 -13.99 24.69 -4.84
C CYS A 8 -13.77 23.44 -5.71
N ALA A 9 -14.10 23.53 -7.01
CA ALA A 9 -13.87 22.44 -7.96
C ALA A 9 -12.37 22.11 -8.11
N LEU A 10 -11.51 23.14 -8.15
CA LEU A 10 -10.05 22.97 -8.16
C LEU A 10 -9.55 22.29 -6.88
N LEU A 11 -10.05 22.69 -5.70
CA LEU A 11 -9.67 22.07 -4.44
C LEU A 11 -10.05 20.57 -4.40
N LEU A 12 -11.27 20.24 -4.83
CA LEU A 12 -11.74 18.86 -4.89
C LEU A 12 -10.90 18.00 -5.84
N LEU A 13 -10.51 18.53 -6.99
CA LEU A 13 -9.63 17.83 -7.95
C LEU A 13 -8.27 17.49 -7.34
N VAL A 14 -7.69 18.42 -6.57
CA VAL A 14 -6.40 18.21 -5.89
C VAL A 14 -6.54 17.17 -4.77
N LEU A 15 -7.66 17.18 -4.02
CA LEU A 15 -7.92 16.16 -2.99
C LEU A 15 -8.12 14.76 -3.57
N GLN A 16 -8.77 14.63 -4.74
CA GLN A 16 -8.92 13.34 -5.43
C GLN A 16 -7.59 12.77 -5.94
N GLY A 17 -6.58 13.63 -6.19
CA GLY A 17 -5.22 13.19 -6.50
C GLY A 17 -4.50 12.57 -5.31
N VAL A 18 -4.90 12.89 -4.07
CA VAL A 18 -4.28 12.40 -2.84
C VAL A 18 -4.86 11.06 -2.38
N THR A 19 -6.08 10.71 -2.79
CA THR A 19 -6.71 9.42 -2.41
C THR A 19 -6.15 8.21 -3.18
N GLY A 20 -5.41 8.43 -4.27
CA GLY A 20 -4.64 7.38 -4.98
C GLY A 20 -3.28 7.08 -4.36
N LEU A 21 -2.80 7.93 -3.45
CA LEU A 21 -1.58 7.75 -2.67
C LEU A 21 -1.90 7.11 -1.31
N SER A 22 -2.78 6.09 -1.31
CA SER A 22 -2.78 5.13 -0.21
C SER A 22 -1.41 4.48 -0.27
N LEU A 23 -0.50 4.99 0.57
CA LEU A 23 0.83 4.47 0.84
C LEU A 23 0.77 2.97 0.59
N VAL A 24 1.40 2.53 -0.50
CA VAL A 24 1.72 1.13 -0.73
C VAL A 24 2.72 0.75 0.36
N ARG A 25 2.28 0.71 1.62
CA ARG A 25 2.67 -0.36 2.51
C ARG A 25 2.30 -1.58 1.70
N ALA A 26 3.30 -2.34 1.29
CA ALA A 26 3.09 -3.70 0.81
C ALA A 26 2.22 -4.37 1.87
N SER A 27 0.91 -4.35 1.65
CA SER A 27 -0.06 -4.79 2.63
C SER A 27 0.01 -6.30 2.63
N ALA A 28 -0.45 -6.93 3.72
CA ALA A 28 -0.60 -8.38 3.72
C ALA A 28 -1.33 -8.87 2.46
N GLN A 29 -2.35 -8.11 2.04
CA GLN A 29 -3.12 -8.39 0.82
C GLN A 29 -2.30 -8.28 -0.48
N ASP A 30 -1.34 -7.36 -0.60
CA ASP A 30 -0.43 -7.33 -1.76
C ASP A 30 0.49 -8.56 -1.76
N CYS A 31 1.04 -8.93 -0.61
CA CYS A 31 1.85 -10.15 -0.46
C CYS A 31 1.07 -11.42 -0.82
N GLU A 32 -0.17 -11.54 -0.32
CA GLU A 32 -1.08 -12.66 -0.61
C GLU A 32 -1.51 -12.68 -2.08
N SER A 33 -1.77 -11.52 -2.70
CA SER A 33 -2.11 -11.44 -4.13
C SER A 33 -0.96 -11.89 -5.03
N ARG A 34 0.28 -11.73 -4.56
CA ARG A 34 1.48 -12.27 -5.17
C ARG A 34 1.71 -13.72 -4.76
N GLY A 35 0.76 -14.44 -4.17
CA GLY A 35 0.95 -15.84 -3.75
C GLY A 35 2.05 -16.05 -2.70
N GLY A 36 2.35 -15.02 -1.91
CA GLY A 36 3.18 -15.11 -0.72
C GLY A 36 2.33 -15.10 0.55
N PHE A 37 2.99 -15.08 1.71
CA PHE A 37 2.37 -14.92 3.01
C PHE A 37 3.23 -14.07 3.94
N CYS A 38 2.62 -13.46 4.96
CA CYS A 38 3.33 -12.66 5.95
C CYS A 38 3.83 -13.55 7.09
N SER A 39 5.08 -13.35 7.51
CA SER A 39 5.66 -14.05 8.65
C SER A 39 6.39 -13.09 9.57
N HIS A 40 6.13 -13.21 10.89
CA HIS A 40 6.80 -12.41 11.90
C HIS A 40 8.28 -12.78 12.01
N ARG A 41 9.15 -11.77 12.09
CA ARG A 41 10.61 -11.87 12.38
C ARG A 41 11.48 -12.60 11.34
N SER A 42 10.99 -13.60 10.62
CA SER A 42 11.74 -14.31 9.57
C SER A 42 10.84 -15.22 8.74
N CYS A 43 11.26 -15.54 7.51
CA CYS A 43 10.62 -16.59 6.72
C CYS A 43 11.02 -18.00 7.21
N PRO A 44 10.14 -19.01 7.11
CA PRO A 44 10.47 -20.40 7.41
C PRO A 44 11.65 -20.92 6.57
N PRO A 45 12.39 -21.94 7.05
CA PRO A 45 13.47 -22.54 6.28
C PRO A 45 12.95 -23.11 4.95
N GLY A 46 13.69 -22.84 3.87
CA GLY A 46 13.29 -23.21 2.51
C GLY A 46 12.35 -22.21 1.82
N ILE A 47 11.99 -21.10 2.47
CA ILE A 47 11.12 -20.06 1.91
C ILE A 47 11.88 -18.73 1.83
N GLY A 48 11.85 -18.09 0.67
CA GLY A 48 12.54 -16.82 0.41
C GLY A 48 11.77 -15.60 0.93
N ARG A 49 12.51 -14.59 1.40
CA ARG A 49 11.96 -13.26 1.68
C ARG A 49 11.92 -12.44 0.39
N ILE A 50 10.73 -11.98 0.01
CA ILE A 50 10.52 -11.15 -1.19
C ILE A 50 10.11 -9.70 -0.87
N GLY A 51 9.80 -9.40 0.39
CA GLY A 51 9.39 -8.05 0.79
C GLY A 51 9.09 -7.93 2.28
N LEU A 52 8.27 -6.94 2.62
CA LEU A 52 7.77 -6.65 3.96
C LEU A 52 6.25 -6.52 3.89
N CYS A 53 5.53 -7.06 4.87
CA CYS A 53 4.10 -6.77 5.06
C CYS A 53 3.88 -5.63 6.05
N SER A 54 4.80 -5.48 7.01
CA SER A 54 4.80 -4.43 8.04
C SER A 54 6.22 -4.29 8.61
N GLU A 55 6.44 -3.42 9.60
CA GLU A 55 7.78 -3.20 10.18
C GLU A 55 8.39 -4.47 10.80
N GLN A 56 7.57 -5.42 11.24
CA GLN A 56 7.99 -6.64 11.93
C GLN A 56 7.60 -7.94 11.19
N GLU A 57 7.01 -7.80 10.00
CA GLU A 57 6.52 -8.92 9.21
C GLU A 57 7.11 -8.91 7.81
N PHE A 58 7.64 -10.07 7.40
CA PHE A 58 8.25 -10.26 6.10
C PHE A 58 7.26 -10.92 5.15
N CYS A 59 7.27 -10.47 3.89
CA CYS A 59 6.56 -11.18 2.83
C CYS A 59 7.43 -12.33 2.34
N CYS A 60 6.94 -13.55 2.50
CA CYS A 60 7.62 -14.80 2.23
C CYS A 60 6.98 -15.53 1.06
N ARG A 61 7.80 -16.14 0.19
CA ARG A 61 7.34 -16.93 -0.96
C ARG A 61 8.31 -18.09 -1.22
N MET A 62 7.75 -19.24 -1.58
CA MET A 62 8.52 -20.40 -2.06
C MET A 62 9.36 -20.01 -3.27
#